data_AF-A0A9E2YQH1-F1
#
_entry.id   AF-A0A9E2YQH1-F1
#
_cell.length_a   1.000
_cell.length_b   1.000
_cell.length_c   1.000
_cell.angle_alpha   90.00
_cell.angle_beta   90.00
_cell.angle_gamma   90.00
#
_symmetry.space_group_name_H-M   'P 1'
#
loop_
_entity.id
_entity.type
_entity.pdbx_description
1 polymer ?
#
loop_
_entity_poly.entity_id
_entity_poly.type
_entity_poly.pdbx_seq_one_letter_code
_entity_poly.pdbx_strand_id
1 'polypeptide(L)'
;FQDDIANGRPSDWKCRAGSRYLYVCEDGLVHYCSQQRGYPAKPLALYTVEDIRREYRTKKGCAPFCTISCVHQISYMDFWRDPQTMESTVPEEQNSGLIQISK
;
A
#
# COMPACT_ATOMS: atom_id res chain seq x y z
N PHE A 1 -7.85 11.20 6.78
CA PHE A 1 -7.87 9.80 6.32
C PHE A 1 -9.18 9.10 6.68
N GLN A 2 -9.54 8.86 7.94
CA GLN A 2 -10.85 8.22 8.27
C GLN A 2 -12.04 9.06 7.78
N ASP A 3 -12.02 10.38 8.02
CA ASP A 3 -13.05 11.29 7.51
C ASP A 3 -13.08 11.32 5.97
N ASP A 4 -11.92 11.27 5.31
CA ASP A 4 -11.86 11.24 3.84
C ASP A 4 -12.44 9.94 3.29
N ILE A 5 -12.13 8.80 3.90
CA ILE A 5 -12.75 7.50 3.58
C ILE A 5 -14.26 7.59 3.73
N ALA A 6 -14.77 8.11 4.85
CA ALA A 6 -16.20 8.24 5.11
C ALA A 6 -16.93 9.12 4.08
N ASN A 7 -16.22 10.09 3.48
CA ASN A 7 -16.73 10.99 2.46
C ASN A 7 -16.35 10.59 1.03
N GLY A 8 -15.70 9.44 0.81
CA GLY A 8 -15.24 9.00 -0.50
C GLY A 8 -14.19 9.93 -1.15
N ARG A 9 -13.44 10.69 -0.36
CA ARG A 9 -12.42 11.64 -0.82
C ARG A 9 -11.03 11.01 -0.80
N PRO A 10 -10.12 11.41 -1.71
CA PRO A 10 -8.74 10.99 -1.65
C PRO A 10 -8.03 11.58 -0.42
N SER A 11 -7.15 10.81 0.19
CA SER A 11 -6.22 11.25 1.24
C SER A 11 -4.83 11.53 0.67
N ASP A 12 -4.21 12.64 1.05
CA ASP A 12 -2.79 12.90 0.77
C ASP A 12 -1.92 12.38 1.92
N TRP A 13 -1.25 11.25 1.69
CA TRP A 13 -0.39 10.60 2.68
C TRP A 13 0.62 9.66 2.02
N LYS A 14 1.63 9.23 2.80
CA LYS A 14 2.74 8.40 2.32
C LYS A 14 2.57 6.96 2.78
N CYS A 15 2.16 6.06 1.88
CA CYS A 15 2.00 4.64 2.21
C CYS A 15 3.35 3.91 2.32
N ARG A 16 3.72 3.46 3.51
CA ARG A 16 4.98 2.73 3.79
C ARG A 16 4.84 1.20 3.74
N ALA A 17 3.79 0.68 3.10
CA ALA A 17 3.69 -0.74 2.74
C ALA A 17 4.94 -1.20 1.98
N GLY A 18 5.43 -2.40 2.32
CA GLY A 18 6.69 -2.95 1.81
C GLY A 18 7.96 -2.39 2.49
N SER A 19 7.84 -1.44 3.42
CA SER A 19 9.00 -0.90 4.14
C SER A 19 8.84 -0.92 5.66
N ARG A 20 7.87 -0.18 6.20
CA ARG A 20 7.54 -0.17 7.64
C ARG A 20 6.47 -1.19 8.02
N TYR A 21 5.70 -1.62 7.04
CA TYR A 21 4.64 -2.60 7.18
C TYR A 21 4.85 -3.67 6.13
N LEU A 22 5.09 -4.91 6.57
CA LEU A 22 5.19 -6.08 5.71
C LEU A 22 3.99 -6.98 5.96
N TYR A 23 3.29 -7.34 4.90
CA TYR A 23 2.23 -8.35 4.95
C TYR A 23 2.79 -9.65 4.39
N VAL A 24 2.81 -10.72 5.18
CA VAL A 24 3.36 -12.01 4.76
C VAL A 24 2.22 -13.03 4.68
N CYS A 25 2.09 -13.71 3.54
CA CYS A 25 1.07 -14.73 3.35
C CYS A 25 1.52 -16.12 3.86
N GLU A 26 0.61 -17.08 3.76
CA GLU A 26 0.80 -18.50 4.09
C GLU A 26 1.97 -19.18 3.35
N ASP A 27 2.30 -18.72 2.15
CA ASP A 27 3.43 -19.21 1.34
C ASP A 27 4.77 -18.54 1.69
N GLY A 28 4.79 -17.65 2.70
CA GLY A 28 5.98 -16.90 3.09
C GLY A 28 6.36 -15.78 2.11
N LEU A 29 5.42 -15.32 1.27
CA LEU A 29 5.65 -14.22 0.34
C LEU A 29 5.27 -12.87 0.97
N VAL A 30 6.11 -11.86 0.73
CA VAL A 30 5.88 -10.48 1.14
C VAL A 30 5.01 -9.78 0.12
N HIS A 31 3.93 -9.17 0.60
CA HIS A 31 3.04 -8.28 -0.13
C HIS A 31 3.03 -6.89 0.51
N TYR A 32 2.49 -5.90 -0.21
CA TYR A 32 2.27 -4.57 0.35
C TYR A 32 1.28 -4.59 1.54
N CYS A 33 0.10 -5.18 1.35
CA CYS A 33 -0.92 -5.34 2.38
C CYS A 33 -1.97 -6.38 1.96
N SER A 34 -3.00 -6.58 2.79
CA SER A 34 -4.11 -7.50 2.49
C SER A 34 -4.90 -7.16 1.21
N GLN A 35 -4.93 -5.89 0.79
CA GLN A 35 -5.66 -5.41 -0.39
C GLN A 35 -4.80 -5.44 -1.65
N GLN A 36 -3.49 -5.44 -1.47
CA GLN A 36 -2.49 -5.47 -2.55
C GLN A 36 -1.66 -6.74 -2.42
N ARG A 37 -2.36 -7.88 -2.31
CA ARG A 37 -1.73 -9.21 -2.42
C ARG A 37 -1.23 -9.40 -3.85
N GLY A 38 -0.16 -10.17 -4.01
CA GLY A 38 0.46 -10.44 -5.31
C GLY A 38 1.59 -9.48 -5.71
N TYR A 39 1.80 -8.37 -4.98
CA TYR A 39 2.98 -7.53 -5.18
C TYR A 39 3.63 -7.13 -3.84
N PRO A 40 4.98 -7.20 -3.71
CA PRO A 40 5.93 -7.71 -4.72
C PRO A 40 5.93 -9.24 -4.83
N ALA A 41 5.21 -9.96 -3.95
CA ALA A 41 5.18 -11.43 -3.90
C ALA A 41 6.58 -12.06 -3.83
N LYS A 42 7.49 -11.37 -3.14
CA LYS A 42 8.87 -11.81 -2.98
C LYS A 42 9.00 -12.67 -1.72
N PRO A 43 9.66 -13.84 -1.74
CA PRO A 43 9.86 -14.64 -0.54
C PRO A 43 10.51 -13.84 0.58
N LEU A 44 10.01 -13.97 1.81
CA LEU A 44 10.52 -13.25 2.98
C LEU A 44 12.03 -13.46 3.18
N ALA A 45 12.50 -14.70 2.98
CA ALA A 45 13.92 -15.05 3.07
C ALA A 45 14.81 -14.29 2.05
N LEU A 46 14.24 -13.74 0.99
CA LEU A 46 14.93 -12.99 -0.06
C LEU A 46 14.60 -11.49 -0.02
N TYR A 47 13.79 -11.03 0.94
CA TYR A 47 13.40 -9.62 1.06
C TYR A 47 14.51 -8.83 1.73
N THR A 48 15.19 -7.97 0.96
CA THR A 48 16.43 -7.31 1.40
C THR A 48 16.17 -5.89 1.89
N VAL A 49 17.19 -5.28 2.50
CA VAL A 49 17.15 -3.87 2.90
C VAL A 49 16.99 -2.95 1.68
N GLU A 50 17.51 -3.34 0.52
CA GLU A 50 17.32 -2.63 -0.75
C GLU A 50 15.86 -2.63 -1.17
N ASP A 51 15.12 -3.73 -0.97
CA ASP A 51 13.67 -3.76 -1.18
C ASP A 51 12.97 -2.78 -0.23
N ILE A 52 13.29 -2.82 1.06
CA ILE A 52 12.74 -1.90 2.06
C ILE A 52 13.00 -0.43 1.67
N ARG A 53 14.21 -0.10 1.23
CA ARG A 53 14.61 1.25 0.80
C ARG A 53 13.91 1.71 -0.47
N ARG A 54 13.68 0.79 -1.42
CA ARG A 54 12.90 1.02 -2.63
C ARG A 54 11.45 1.31 -2.23
N GLU A 55 10.81 0.40 -1.51
CA GLU A 55 9.40 0.54 -1.14
C GLU A 55 9.12 1.71 -0.21
N TYR A 56 10.09 2.14 0.57
CA TYR A 56 9.97 3.40 1.31
C TYR A 56 9.73 4.58 0.37
N ARG A 57 10.45 4.66 -0.77
CA ARG A 57 10.38 5.75 -1.75
C ARG A 57 9.31 5.57 -2.83
N THR A 58 8.78 4.37 -3.02
CA THR A 58 7.70 4.09 -3.97
C THR A 58 6.37 4.66 -3.48
N LYS A 59 5.72 5.51 -4.28
CA LYS A 59 4.33 5.94 -4.14
C LYS A 59 3.43 4.84 -4.68
N LYS A 60 2.39 4.51 -3.93
CA LYS A 60 1.47 3.40 -4.28
C LYS A 60 0.23 4.00 -4.90
N GLY A 61 -0.14 3.56 -6.09
CA GLY A 61 -1.32 4.07 -6.80
C GLY A 61 -2.62 3.91 -6.00
N CYS A 62 -2.74 2.87 -5.18
CA CYS A 62 -3.92 2.66 -4.32
C CYS A 62 -3.97 3.58 -3.08
N ALA A 63 -2.91 4.34 -2.77
CA ALA A 63 -2.82 5.10 -1.52
C ALA A 63 -3.93 6.16 -1.35
N PRO A 64 -4.32 6.95 -2.36
CA PRO A 64 -5.31 8.02 -2.19
C PRO A 64 -6.65 7.53 -1.63
N PHE A 65 -7.08 6.32 -1.99
CA PHE A 65 -8.37 5.75 -1.57
C PHE A 65 -8.22 4.54 -0.64
N CYS A 66 -7.06 4.41 0.02
CA CYS A 66 -6.79 3.29 0.91
C CYS A 66 -7.71 3.33 2.14
N THR A 67 -8.31 2.18 2.48
CA THR A 67 -9.20 2.02 3.64
C THR A 67 -8.52 1.32 4.83
N ILE A 68 -7.21 1.08 4.74
CA ILE A 68 -6.51 0.10 5.58
C ILE A 68 -5.81 0.78 6.74
N SER A 69 -6.50 0.81 7.88
CA SER A 69 -6.02 1.49 9.08
C SER A 69 -4.62 1.06 9.52
N CYS A 70 -4.30 -0.25 9.46
CA CYS A 70 -3.00 -0.77 9.91
C CYS A 70 -1.80 -0.09 9.23
N VAL A 71 -1.85 0.07 7.90
CA VAL A 71 -0.76 0.72 7.16
C VAL A 71 -0.78 2.23 7.32
N HIS A 72 -1.96 2.85 7.44
CA HIS A 72 -2.08 4.28 7.75
C HIS A 72 -1.40 4.62 9.08
N GLN A 73 -1.72 3.89 10.15
CA GLN A 73 -1.20 4.14 11.49
C GLN A 73 0.32 3.94 11.57
N ILE A 74 0.84 2.85 11.01
CA ILE A 74 2.29 2.61 10.98
C ILE A 74 3.02 3.64 10.12
N SER A 75 2.44 4.05 8.98
CA SER A 75 3.06 5.04 8.09
C SER A 75 3.01 6.46 8.66
N TYR A 76 2.05 6.77 9.52
CA TYR A 76 1.89 8.08 10.14
C TYR A 76 3.15 8.51 10.92
N MET A 77 3.84 7.56 11.55
CA MET A 77 5.10 7.83 12.25
C MET A 77 6.21 8.37 11.34
N ASP A 78 6.12 8.12 10.03
CA ASP A 78 7.07 8.57 9.01
C ASP A 78 6.54 9.79 8.21
N PHE A 79 5.50 10.48 8.70
CA PHE A 79 4.92 11.65 8.01
C PHE A 79 5.92 12.80 7.85
N TRP A 80 6.79 13.04 8.83
CA TRP A 80 7.82 14.08 8.79
C TRP A 80 9.08 13.68 8.00
N ARG A 81 9.21 12.41 7.60
CA ARG A 81 10.37 11.92 6.86
C ARG A 81 10.24 12.16 5.34
N ASP A 82 11.27 11.74 4.60
CA ASP A 82 11.43 11.95 3.16
C ASP A 82 10.18 11.64 2.32
N PRO A 83 10.00 12.34 1.19
CA PRO A 83 8.90 12.08 0.25
C PRO A 83 9.05 10.72 -0.45
N GLN A 84 7.96 10.30 -1.10
CA GLN A 84 7.97 9.20 -2.06
C GLN A 84 8.22 9.79 -3.45
N THR A 85 9.31 9.36 -4.09
CA THR A 85 9.81 9.94 -5.35
C THR A 85 9.77 8.96 -6.52
N MET A 86 9.39 7.71 -6.27
CA MET A 86 9.28 6.66 -7.29
C MET A 86 7.81 6.31 -7.47
N GLU A 87 7.37 5.98 -8.67
CA GLU A 87 6.01 5.48 -8.90
C GLU A 87 5.95 3.95 -8.83
N SER A 88 4.84 3.38 -8.34
CA SER A 88 4.67 1.93 -8.30
C SER A 88 4.41 1.37 -9.69
N THR A 89 5.01 0.22 -10.01
CA THR A 89 4.72 -0.52 -11.25
C THR A 89 3.46 -1.39 -11.15
N VAL A 90 2.82 -1.44 -9.98
CA VAL A 90 1.55 -2.16 -9.79
C VAL A 90 0.48 -1.40 -10.56
N PRO A 91 -0.27 -2.06 -11.47
CA PRO A 91 -1.40 -1.44 -12.12
C PRO A 91 -2.35 -0.91 -11.05
N GLU A 92 -2.70 0.37 -11.11
CA GLU A 92 -3.86 0.86 -10.39
C GLU A 92 -5.05 0.02 -10.84
N GLU A 93 -5.81 -0.58 -9.91
CA GLU A 93 -7.06 -1.25 -10.26
C GLU A 93 -7.93 -0.22 -10.99
N GLN A 94 -7.98 -0.35 -12.30
CA GLN A 94 -8.80 0.50 -13.14
C GLN A 94 -10.24 0.32 -12.71
N ASN A 95 -10.93 1.44 -12.66
CA ASN A 95 -12.37 1.63 -12.44
C ASN A 95 -13.19 0.74 -13.40
N SER A 96 -13.16 -0.58 -13.24
CA SER A 96 -14.15 -1.47 -13.81
C SER A 96 -15.41 -1.14 -13.02
N GLY A 97 -16.34 -0.45 -13.69
CA GLY A 97 -17.50 0.19 -13.07
C GLY A 97 -18.13 -0.70 -12.00
N LEU A 98 -18.50 -0.08 -10.88
CA LEU A 98 -19.09 -0.75 -9.72
C LEU A 98 -20.03 -1.88 -10.15
N ILE A 99 -19.66 -3.12 -9.86
CA ILE A 99 -20.51 -4.28 -10.13
C ILE A 99 -21.71 -4.17 -9.20
N GLN A 100 -22.83 -3.70 -9.73
CA GLN A 100 -24.11 -3.73 -9.03
C GLN A 100 -24.57 -5.17 -8.97
N ILE A 101 -24.50 -5.79 -7.79
CA ILE A 101 -25.11 -7.09 -7.53
C ILE A 101 -26.62 -6.82 -7.43
N SER A 102 -27.36 -7.08 -8.51
CA SER A 102 -28.81 -7.05 -8.49
C SER A 102 -29.36 -8.12 -7.54
N LYS A 103 -30.34 -7.74 -6.72
CA LYS A 103 -31.04 -8.63 -5.79
C LYS A 103 -31.92 -9.63 -6.52
#